data_AF-A0A7V8WYX9-F1
#
_entry.id   AF-A0A7V8WYX9-F1
#
_cell.length_a   1.000
_cell.length_b   1.000
_cell.length_c   1.000
_cell.angle_alpha   90.00
_cell.angle_beta   90.00
_cell.angle_gamma   90.00
#
_symmetry.space_group_name_H-M   'P 1'
#
loop_
_entity.id
_entity.type
_entity.pdbx_description
1 polymer ?
#
loop_
_entity_poly.entity_id
_entity_poly.type
_entity_poly.pdbx_seq_one_letter_code
_entity_poly.pdbx_strand_id
1 'polypeptide(L)' 'AVRTPSSQARGRAAHRCANVWGAFDVDAGGAPPGPVLLLDDAVDSGWTMTVASTLLRRAGVPAVLPFVLARH' A
#
# COMPACT_ATOMS: atom_id res chain seq x y z
N ALA A 1 2.93 19.37 16.55
CA ALA A 1 3.35 18.40 17.59
C ALA A 1 3.10 16.98 17.07
N VAL A 2 4.17 16.23 16.75
CA VAL A 2 4.06 14.82 16.36
C VAL A 2 3.77 14.00 17.62
N ARG A 3 2.59 13.39 17.70
CA ARG A 3 2.24 12.47 18.80
C ARG A 3 2.75 11.07 18.48
N THR A 4 3.58 10.52 19.35
CA THR A 4 4.03 9.13 19.26
C THR A 4 2.86 8.19 19.58
N PRO A 5 2.52 7.21 18.72
CA PRO A 5 1.41 6.30 18.97
C PRO A 5 1.68 5.42 20.20
N SER A 6 0.63 5.03 20.92
CA SER A 6 0.73 4.13 22.08
C SER A 6 1.30 2.76 21.69
N SER A 7 1.85 2.03 22.66
CA SER A 7 2.40 0.67 22.44
C SER A 7 1.35 -0.27 21.82
N GLN A 8 0.09 -0.18 22.23
CA GLN A 8 -1.03 -0.93 21.66
C GLN A 8 -1.36 -0.53 20.22
N ALA A 9 -1.32 0.77 19.89
CA ALA A 9 -1.55 1.24 18.52
C ALA A 9 -0.45 0.76 17.56
N ARG A 10 0.80 0.72 18.03
CA ARG A 10 1.93 0.11 17.29
C ARG A 10 1.76 -1.39 17.09
N GLY A 11 1.31 -2.12 18.12
CA GLY A 11 1.01 -3.55 18.02
C GLY A 11 -0.08 -3.87 16.98
N ARG A 12 -1.17 -3.09 16.96
CA ARG A 12 -2.23 -3.22 15.94
C ARG A 12 -1.74 -2.86 14.53
N ALA A 13 -0.89 -1.85 14.40
CA ALA A 13 -0.28 -1.50 13.12
C ALA A 13 0.62 -2.63 12.60
N ALA A 14 1.51 -3.16 13.44
CA ALA A 14 2.40 -4.27 13.08
C ALA A 14 1.65 -5.55 12.69
N HIS A 15 0.57 -5.88 13.41
CA HIS A 15 -0.27 -7.03 13.09
C HIS A 15 -1.00 -6.87 11.74
N ARG A 16 -1.48 -5.66 11.41
CA ARG A 16 -2.06 -5.37 10.09
C ARG A 16 -1.04 -5.40 8.97
N CYS A 17 0.18 -4.92 9.20
CA CYS A 17 1.26 -5.06 8.22
C CYS A 17 1.50 -6.54 7.89
N ALA A 18 1.60 -7.38 8.92
CA ALA A 18 1.90 -8.81 8.75
C ALA A 18 0.85 -9.54 7.90
N ASN A 19 -0.44 -9.18 7.99
CA ASN A 19 -1.50 -9.80 7.19
C ASN A 19 -1.50 -9.39 5.71
N VAL A 20 -0.91 -8.24 5.37
CA VAL A 20 -0.86 -7.73 3.99
C VAL A 20 0.43 -8.16 3.29
N TRP A 21 1.49 -8.42 4.04
CA TRP A 21 2.76 -8.89 3.51
C TRP A 21 2.62 -10.27 2.86
N GLY A 22 2.85 -10.33 1.54
CA GLY A 22 2.72 -11.56 0.73
C GLY A 22 1.35 -11.76 0.09
N ALA A 23 0.38 -10.87 0.30
CA ALA A 23 -0.94 -10.93 -0.33
C ALA A 23 -0.93 -10.42 -1.79
N PHE A 24 0.12 -9.72 -2.21
CA PHE A 24 0.24 -9.08 -3.50
C PHE A 24 1.53 -9.52 -4.19
N ASP A 25 1.42 -9.83 -5.48
CA ASP A 25 2.54 -10.08 -6.37
C ASP A 25 2.36 -9.25 -7.66
N VAL A 26 3.47 -8.95 -8.34
CA VAL A 26 3.47 -8.25 -9.62
C VAL A 26 3.96 -9.20 -10.70
N ASP A 27 3.12 -9.49 -11.68
CA ASP A 27 3.44 -10.41 -12.76
C ASP A 27 4.71 -9.97 -13.50
N ALA A 28 5.60 -10.94 -13.78
CA ALA A 28 6.94 -10.71 -14.33
C ALA A 28 6.93 -10.28 -15.81
N GLY A 29 5.76 -10.27 -16.46
CA GLY A 29 5.53 -9.83 -17.84
C GLY A 29 5.88 -8.36 -18.14
N GLY A 30 6.33 -7.61 -17.15
CA GLY A 30 6.89 -6.27 -17.28
C GLY A 30 5.96 -5.22 -16.71
N ALA A 31 6.45 -4.47 -15.73
CA ALA A 31 5.73 -3.32 -15.22
C ALA A 31 5.45 -2.31 -16.35
N PRO A 32 4.30 -1.62 -16.33
CA PRO A 32 4.00 -0.57 -17.30
C PRO A 32 5.15 0.45 -17.36
N PRO A 33 5.57 0.90 -18.55
CA PRO A 33 6.71 1.82 -18.70
C PRO A 33 6.41 3.25 -18.22
N GLY A 34 5.15 3.54 -17.87
CA GLY A 34 4.65 4.86 -17.49
C GLY A 34 4.07 4.91 -16.08
N PRO A 35 3.69 6.10 -15.61
CA PRO A 35 3.03 6.25 -14.32
C PRO A 35 1.70 5.48 -14.31
N VAL A 36 1.34 4.91 -13.15
CA VAL A 36 0.10 4.14 -12.98
C VAL A 36 -0.80 4.74 -11.92
N LEU A 37 -2.11 4.61 -12.13
CA LEU A 37 -3.13 4.84 -11.12
C LEU A 37 -3.38 3.52 -10.37
N LEU A 38 -3.15 3.52 -9.06
CA LEU A 38 -3.53 2.43 -8.18
C LEU A 38 -4.91 2.74 -7.60
N LEU A 39 -5.92 1.98 -8.02
CA LEU A 39 -7.32 2.17 -7.63
C LEU A 39 -7.76 1.11 -6.62
N ASP A 40 -8.42 1.54 -5.55
CA ASP A 40 -9.14 0.68 -4.61
C ASP A 40 -10.56 1.23 -4.38
N ASP A 41 -11.52 0.38 -4.02
CA ASP A 41 -12.88 0.83 -3.75
C ASP A 41 -13.00 1.46 -2.35
N ALA A 42 -12.31 0.91 -1.36
CA ALA A 42 -12.31 1.42 0.01
C ALA A 42 -10.96 1.28 0.71
N VAL A 43 -10.62 2.24 1.57
CA VAL A 43 -9.43 2.16 2.43
C VAL A 43 -9.78 2.39 3.90
N ASP A 44 -9.26 1.52 4.77
CA ASP A 44 -9.28 1.70 6.22
C ASP A 44 -7.89 2.19 6.68
N SER A 45 -6.95 1.27 6.90
CA SER A 45 -5.65 1.60 7.48
C SER A 45 -4.63 2.24 6.52
N GLY A 46 -4.84 2.17 5.20
CA GLY A 46 -3.89 2.61 4.18
C GLY A 46 -2.73 1.65 3.90
N TRP A 47 -2.59 0.57 4.66
CA TRP A 47 -1.49 -0.39 4.50
C TRP A 47 -1.52 -1.10 3.14
N THR A 48 -2.70 -1.47 2.65
CA THR A 48 -2.89 -2.06 1.31
C THR A 48 -2.30 -1.16 0.23
N MET A 49 -2.72 0.12 0.18
CA MET A 49 -2.20 1.11 -0.76
C MET A 49 -0.70 1.31 -0.65
N THR A 50 -0.15 1.33 0.57
CA THR A 50 1.28 1.51 0.81
C THR A 50 2.10 0.33 0.28
N VAL A 51 1.66 -0.90 0.58
CA VAL A 51 2.35 -2.13 0.16
C VAL A 51 2.26 -2.29 -1.35
N ALA A 52 1.07 -2.16 -1.94
CA ALA A 52 0.88 -2.28 -3.39
C ALA A 52 1.68 -1.22 -4.16
N SER A 53 1.67 0.04 -3.71
CA SER A 53 2.48 1.10 -4.32
C SER A 53 3.97 0.78 -4.26
N THR A 54 4.44 0.22 -3.13
CA THR A 54 5.86 -0.16 -2.96
C THR A 54 6.25 -1.29 -3.91
N LEU A 55 5.40 -2.30 -4.09
CA LEU A 55 5.65 -3.42 -5.00
C LEU A 55 5.72 -2.94 -6.46
N LEU A 56 4.79 -2.10 -6.90
CA LEU A 56 4.80 -1.51 -8.25
C LEU A 56 6.06 -0.67 -8.50
N ARG A 57 6.49 0.13 -7.52
CA ARG A 57 7.74 0.90 -7.60
C ARG A 57 8.96 -0.02 -7.73
N ARG A 58 9.00 -1.14 -6.99
CA ARG A 58 10.08 -2.13 -7.07
C ARG A 58 10.08 -2.90 -8.40
N ALA A 59 8.92 -3.08 -9.01
CA ALA A 59 8.78 -3.71 -10.32
C ALA A 59 9.20 -2.78 -11.49
N GLY A 60 9.53 -1.51 -11.24
CA GLY A 60 10.03 -0.57 -12.25
C GLY A 60 9.04 0.49 -12.71
N VAL A 61 7.84 0.56 -12.11
CA VAL A 61 6.87 1.62 -12.42
C VAL A 61 7.44 2.99 -12.03
N PRO A 62 7.51 3.99 -12.93
CA PRO A 62 8.15 5.29 -12.68
C PRO A 62 7.37 6.23 -11.76
N ALA A 63 6.06 6.04 -11.57
CA ALA A 63 5.29 6.68 -10.49
C ALA A 63 3.99 5.91 -10.23
N VAL A 64 3.51 5.93 -8.97
CA VAL A 64 2.24 5.31 -8.58
C VAL A 64 1.38 6.39 -7.92
N LEU A 65 0.20 6.63 -8.46
CA LEU A 65 -0.81 7.52 -7.89
C LEU A 65 -1.89 6.67 -7.20
N PRO A 66 -1.96 6.64 -5.87
CA PRO A 66 -3.03 5.95 -5.16
C PRO A 66 -4.33 6.76 -5.17
N PHE A 67 -5.45 6.10 -5.44
CA PHE A 67 -6.80 6.67 -5.41
C PHE A 67 -7.79 5.67 -4.87
N VAL A 68 -8.72 6.14 -4.02
CA VAL A 68 -9.75 5.33 -3.38
C VAL A 68 -11.12 5.96 -3.58
N LEU A 69 -12.14 5.14 -3.80
CA LEU A 69 -13.52 5.64 -3.94
C LEU A 69 -14.13 6.02 -2.58
N ALA A 70 -13.77 5.30 -1.52
CA ALA A 70 -14.25 5.53 -0.16
C ALA A 70 -13.14 5.43 0.88
N ARG A 71 -13.29 6.17 1.98
CA ARG A 71 -12.41 6.09 3.15
C ARG A 71 -13.25 5.88 4.41
N HIS A 72 -12.89 4.85 5.18
CA HIS A 72 -13.53 4.52 6.45
C HIS A 72 -12.78 5.13 7.64
#